data_AF-A0ABD2UNY2-F1
#
_entry.id   AF-A0ABD2UNY2-F1
#
_cell.length_a   1.000
_cell.length_b   1.000
_cell.length_c   1.000
_cell.angle_alpha   90.00
_cell.angle_beta   90.00
_cell.angle_gamma   90.00
#
_symmetry.space_group_name_H-M   'P 1'
#
loop_
_entity.id
_entity.type
_entity.pdbx_description
1 polymer ?
#
loop_
_entity_poly.entity_id
_entity_poly.type
_entity_poly.pdbx_seq_one_letter_code
_entity_poly.pdbx_strand_id
1 'polypeptide(L)'
;MDKPRQKPPATALSPATIDMIGEDLLFNIFSKLPAVECAAAACVSRSWNATITRLLSLPKLSSAVSLDPSLQVAVNDVIDKVLACPIRPQFVIASIGPAFDLDEAHRLIAGRFGSQIPVITSISQGIFGQNATTNEFEEKNDVFSRFSGTHLMRRRRLMPILVMRSTVLY
;
A
#
# COMPACT_ATOMS: atom_id res chain seq x y z
N MET A 1 -15.23 61.23 -41.68
CA MET A 1 -15.28 59.76 -41.87
C MET A 1 -14.28 59.14 -40.90
N ASP A 2 -14.75 58.74 -39.72
CA ASP A 2 -13.90 58.13 -38.69
C ASP A 2 -13.79 56.64 -38.92
N LYS A 3 -12.56 56.17 -39.11
CA LYS A 3 -12.22 54.76 -39.25
C LYS A 3 -12.26 54.12 -37.85
N PRO A 4 -13.05 53.06 -37.61
CA PRO A 4 -13.09 52.47 -36.27
C PRO A 4 -11.75 51.77 -35.97
N ARG A 5 -11.17 52.11 -34.82
CA ARG A 5 -9.99 51.44 -34.26
C ARG A 5 -10.29 49.97 -34.06
N GLN A 6 -9.61 49.10 -34.79
CA GLN A 6 -9.59 47.67 -34.51
C GLN A 6 -8.99 47.45 -33.12
N LYS A 7 -9.80 46.88 -32.23
CA LYS A 7 -9.38 46.36 -30.93
C LYS A 7 -8.42 45.19 -31.18
N PRO A 8 -7.21 45.18 -30.57
CA PRO A 8 -6.29 44.06 -30.76
C PRO A 8 -6.96 42.76 -30.29
N PRO A 9 -6.70 41.63 -30.96
CA PRO A 9 -7.27 40.35 -30.57
C PRO A 9 -6.82 40.05 -29.15
N ALA A 10 -7.78 39.85 -28.25
CA ALA A 10 -7.51 39.33 -26.93
C ALA A 10 -6.76 38.01 -27.13
N THR A 11 -5.50 37.95 -26.68
CA THR A 11 -4.71 36.73 -26.65
C THR A 11 -5.54 35.70 -25.92
N ALA A 12 -6.14 34.78 -26.67
CA ALA A 12 -6.81 33.63 -26.10
C ALA A 12 -5.71 32.88 -25.35
N LEU A 13 -5.72 32.99 -24.02
CA LEU A 13 -4.92 32.14 -23.16
C LEU A 13 -5.26 30.72 -23.57
N SER A 14 -4.34 30.07 -24.28
CA SER A 14 -4.45 28.64 -24.55
C SER A 14 -4.74 27.99 -23.21
N PRO A 15 -5.78 27.14 -23.09
CA PRO A 15 -6.07 26.47 -21.84
C PRO A 15 -4.76 25.83 -21.39
N ALA A 16 -4.29 26.18 -20.18
CA ALA A 16 -3.06 25.62 -19.66
C ALA A 16 -3.27 24.11 -19.60
N THR A 17 -2.73 23.41 -20.60
CA THR A 17 -2.85 21.97 -20.69
C THR A 17 -2.12 21.41 -19.48
N ILE A 18 -2.62 20.33 -18.90
CA ILE A 18 -1.95 19.63 -17.78
C ILE A 18 -0.49 19.30 -18.11
N ASP A 19 -0.12 19.22 -19.39
CA ASP A 19 1.26 19.08 -19.86
C ASP A 19 2.19 20.25 -19.50
N MET A 20 1.66 21.43 -19.12
CA MET A 20 2.44 22.55 -18.58
C MET A 20 2.79 22.38 -17.09
N ILE A 21 2.16 21.42 -16.39
CA ILE A 21 2.52 21.08 -15.02
C ILE A 21 3.88 20.38 -15.07
N GLY A 22 4.91 21.01 -14.48
CA GLY A 22 6.26 20.45 -14.44
C GLY A 22 6.30 19.05 -13.83
N GLU A 23 7.21 18.21 -14.32
CA GLU A 23 7.36 16.81 -13.89
C GLU A 23 7.55 16.66 -12.37
N ASP A 24 8.22 17.62 -11.71
CA ASP A 24 8.43 17.61 -10.26
C ASP A 24 7.12 17.77 -9.48
N LEU A 25 6.20 18.60 -9.99
CA LEU A 25 4.90 18.80 -9.37
C LEU A 25 4.01 17.57 -9.60
N LEU A 26 4.02 16.99 -10.81
CA LEU A 26 3.34 15.72 -11.09
C LEU A 26 3.87 14.59 -10.19
N PHE A 27 5.19 14.49 -10.03
CA PHE A 27 5.82 13.51 -9.17
C PHE A 27 5.35 13.66 -7.71
N ASN A 28 5.32 14.88 -7.18
CA ASN A 28 4.85 15.16 -5.82
C ASN A 28 3.36 14.92 -5.61
N ILE A 29 2.54 15.10 -6.66
CA ILE A 29 1.11 14.74 -6.63
C ILE A 29 0.97 13.22 -6.61
N PHE A 30 1.59 12.53 -7.57
CA PHE A 30 1.47 11.08 -7.70
C PHE A 30 2.02 10.34 -6.49
N SER A 31 3.09 10.82 -5.85
CA SER A 31 3.67 10.20 -4.66
C SER A 31 2.71 10.15 -3.46
N LYS A 32 1.65 10.97 -3.47
CA LYS A 32 0.63 11.06 -2.41
C LYS A 32 -0.66 10.31 -2.75
N LEU A 33 -0.78 9.78 -3.97
CA LEU A 33 -1.97 9.03 -4.37
C LEU A 33 -1.95 7.62 -3.77
N PRO A 34 -3.12 7.04 -3.44
CA PRO A 34 -3.23 5.60 -3.26
C PRO A 34 -2.74 4.84 -4.49
N ALA A 35 -2.22 3.62 -4.28
CA ALA A 35 -1.65 2.82 -5.37
C ALA A 35 -2.63 2.56 -6.51
N VAL A 36 -3.92 2.35 -6.20
CA VAL A 36 -4.96 2.11 -7.20
C VAL A 36 -5.22 3.34 -8.06
N GLU A 37 -5.30 4.53 -7.45
CA GLU A 37 -5.47 5.79 -8.17
C GLU A 37 -4.23 6.13 -8.99
N CYS A 38 -3.04 5.83 -8.47
CA CYS A 38 -1.78 5.99 -9.20
C CYS A 38 -1.75 5.08 -10.44
N ALA A 39 -2.18 3.82 -10.33
CA ALA A 39 -2.28 2.92 -11.49
C ALA A 39 -3.27 3.43 -12.54
N ALA A 40 -4.41 3.99 -12.12
CA ALA A 40 -5.37 4.62 -13.04
C ALA A 40 -4.78 5.85 -13.73
N ALA A 41 -4.06 6.70 -12.99
CA ALA A 41 -3.38 7.89 -13.52
C ALA A 41 -2.32 7.54 -14.57
N ALA A 42 -1.61 6.42 -14.41
CA ALA A 42 -0.63 5.94 -15.39
C ALA A 42 -1.25 5.64 -16.76
N CYS A 43 -2.56 5.41 -16.85
CA CYS A 43 -3.26 5.14 -18.11
C CYS A 43 -3.74 6.41 -18.84
N VAL A 44 -3.62 7.60 -18.23
CA VAL A 44 -4.19 8.85 -18.78
C VAL A 44 -3.36 9.38 -19.95
N SER A 45 -2.03 9.41 -19.83
CA SER A 45 -1.14 9.92 -20.87
C SER A 45 0.26 9.30 -20.78
N ARG A 46 1.05 9.42 -21.86
CA ARG A 46 2.45 8.95 -21.88
C ARG A 46 3.33 9.69 -20.86
N SER A 47 3.11 10.98 -20.66
CA SER A 47 3.87 11.81 -19.71
C SER A 47 3.61 11.36 -18.26
N TRP A 48 2.33 11.14 -17.92
CA TRP A 48 1.92 10.67 -16.60
C TRP A 48 2.46 9.27 -16.33
N ASN A 49 2.34 8.37 -17.31
CA ASN A 49 2.90 7.03 -17.23
C ASN A 49 4.42 7.05 -16.99
N ALA A 50 5.17 7.89 -17.71
CA ALA A 50 6.61 8.00 -17.55
C ALA A 50 6.99 8.47 -16.13
N THR A 51 6.29 9.47 -15.60
CA THR A 51 6.52 9.99 -14.25
C THR A 51 6.20 8.95 -13.18
N ILE A 52 5.06 8.25 -13.32
CA ILE A 52 4.64 7.20 -12.38
C ILE A 52 5.55 5.98 -12.47
N THR A 53 5.99 5.59 -13.66
CA THR A 53 6.96 4.51 -13.82
C THR A 53 8.28 4.84 -13.11
N ARG A 54 8.75 6.10 -13.18
CA ARG A 54 9.91 6.57 -12.42
C ARG A 54 9.67 6.58 -10.90
N LEU A 55 8.46 6.93 -10.46
CA LEU A 55 8.10 6.88 -9.04
C LEU A 55 8.10 5.44 -8.51
N LEU A 56 7.55 4.51 -9.28
CA LEU A 56 7.40 3.10 -8.93
C LEU A 56 8.69 2.29 -9.15
N SER A 57 9.67 2.83 -9.87
CA SER A 57 11.00 2.22 -10.00
C SER A 57 11.85 2.39 -8.75
N LEU A 58 11.47 3.26 -7.81
CA LEU A 58 12.19 3.37 -6.55
C LEU A 58 11.89 2.16 -5.66
N PRO A 59 12.92 1.52 -5.07
CA PRO A 59 12.71 0.39 -4.18
C PRO A 59 11.88 0.85 -2.98
N LYS A 60 10.74 0.19 -2.78
CA LYS A 60 9.82 0.50 -1.70
C LYS A 60 9.38 -0.76 -1.01
N LEU A 61 9.46 -0.72 0.31
CA LEU A 61 8.89 -1.71 1.20
C LEU A 61 7.65 -1.11 1.84
N SER A 62 6.55 -1.83 1.77
CA SER A 62 5.32 -1.48 2.48
C SER A 62 4.87 -2.68 3.29
N SER A 63 4.55 -2.43 4.56
CA SER A 63 4.06 -3.45 5.46
C SER A 63 3.02 -2.92 6.43
N ALA A 64 2.05 -3.76 6.76
CA ALA A 64 1.02 -3.45 7.72
C ALA A 64 0.63 -4.70 8.53
N VAL A 65 -0.08 -4.45 9.64
CA VAL A 65 -0.62 -5.48 10.53
C VAL A 65 -2.06 -5.15 10.90
N SER A 66 -2.88 -6.19 11.03
CA SER A 66 -4.22 -6.11 11.60
C SER A 66 -4.40 -7.17 12.68
N LEU A 67 -5.17 -6.82 13.70
CA LEU A 67 -5.55 -7.68 14.84
C LEU A 67 -7.06 -7.98 14.83
N ASP A 68 -7.74 -7.68 13.72
CA ASP A 68 -9.19 -7.85 13.63
C ASP A 68 -9.56 -9.34 13.59
N PRO A 69 -10.50 -9.80 14.44
CA PRO A 69 -10.88 -11.21 14.51
C PRO A 69 -11.55 -11.75 13.24
N SER A 70 -12.00 -10.88 12.32
CA SER A 70 -12.57 -11.25 11.02
C SER A 70 -11.48 -11.27 9.95
N LEU A 71 -11.26 -12.41 9.31
CA LEU A 71 -10.27 -12.57 8.24
C LEU A 71 -10.46 -11.54 7.12
N GLN A 72 -11.70 -11.33 6.68
CA GLN A 72 -12.00 -10.40 5.60
C GLN A 72 -11.70 -8.95 5.99
N VAL A 73 -12.04 -8.55 7.22
CA VAL A 73 -11.76 -7.19 7.71
C VAL A 73 -10.26 -7.00 7.89
N ALA A 74 -9.56 -7.98 8.46
CA ALA A 74 -8.11 -7.95 8.63
C ALA A 74 -7.37 -7.85 7.28
N VAL A 75 -7.78 -8.63 6.29
CA VAL A 75 -7.22 -8.57 4.92
C VAL A 75 -7.43 -7.20 4.31
N ASN A 76 -8.65 -6.66 4.38
CA ASN A 76 -8.95 -5.34 3.81
C ASN A 76 -8.12 -4.24 4.50
N ASP A 77 -8.09 -4.23 5.83
CA ASP A 77 -7.33 -3.25 6.62
C ASP A 77 -5.83 -3.24 6.27
N VAL A 78 -5.20 -4.42 6.20
CA VAL A 78 -3.77 -4.52 5.86
C VAL A 78 -3.51 -4.07 4.43
N ILE A 79 -4.35 -4.47 3.47
CA ILE A 79 -4.17 -4.12 2.07
C ILE A 79 -4.35 -2.63 1.85
N ASP A 80 -5.38 -2.04 2.47
CA ASP A 80 -5.64 -0.60 2.35
C ASP A 80 -4.49 0.21 2.94
N LYS A 81 -3.90 -0.24 4.06
CA LYS A 81 -2.68 0.36 4.64
C LYS A 81 -1.45 0.19 3.72
N VAL A 82 -1.25 -1.00 3.14
CA VAL A 82 -0.10 -1.26 2.26
C VAL A 82 -0.18 -0.46 0.96
N LEU A 83 -1.39 -0.28 0.43
CA LEU A 83 -1.68 0.42 -0.81
C LEU A 83 -2.02 1.91 -0.62
N ALA A 84 -1.91 2.44 0.59
CA ALA A 84 -2.17 3.84 0.91
C ALA A 84 -1.25 4.81 0.16
N CYS A 85 -0.08 4.34 -0.30
CA CYS A 85 0.85 5.08 -1.13
C CYS A 85 1.21 4.27 -2.36
N PRO A 86 1.73 4.89 -3.43
CA PRO A 86 2.04 4.17 -4.67
C PRO A 86 3.09 3.10 -4.46
N ILE A 87 2.81 1.89 -4.93
CA ILE A 87 3.72 0.74 -4.93
C ILE A 87 3.32 -0.21 -6.06
N ARG A 88 4.31 -0.88 -6.66
CA ARG A 88 4.11 -1.96 -7.63
C ARG A 88 4.74 -3.24 -7.09
N PRO A 89 4.02 -4.04 -6.30
CA PRO A 89 4.54 -5.26 -5.72
C PRO A 89 5.04 -6.21 -6.80
N GLN A 90 6.25 -6.74 -6.66
CA GLN A 90 6.71 -7.88 -7.48
C GLN A 90 6.33 -9.21 -6.85
N PHE A 91 6.12 -9.22 -5.54
CA PHE A 91 5.60 -10.34 -4.77
C PHE A 91 4.99 -9.82 -3.46
N VAL A 92 4.20 -10.67 -2.82
CA VAL A 92 3.58 -10.43 -1.52
C VAL A 92 3.95 -11.55 -0.58
N ILE A 93 4.42 -11.22 0.61
CA ILE A 93 4.54 -12.18 1.72
C ILE A 93 3.48 -11.84 2.74
N ALA A 94 2.64 -12.81 3.08
CA ALA A 94 1.61 -12.72 4.08
C ALA A 94 1.83 -13.76 5.19
N SER A 95 1.85 -13.31 6.43
CA SER A 95 1.87 -14.17 7.61
C SER A 95 0.54 -14.02 8.32
N ILE A 96 -0.17 -15.13 8.56
CA ILE A 96 -1.47 -15.15 9.24
C ILE A 96 -1.38 -15.86 10.60
N GLY A 97 -2.20 -15.42 11.56
CA GLY A 97 -2.36 -16.13 12.82
C GLY A 97 -3.02 -17.49 12.65
N PRO A 98 -2.79 -18.45 13.57
CA PRO A 98 -3.26 -19.84 13.46
C PRO A 98 -4.78 -19.99 13.61
N ALA A 99 -5.49 -18.90 13.94
CA ALA A 99 -6.94 -18.88 14.03
C ALA A 99 -7.64 -18.79 12.67
N PHE A 100 -6.92 -18.46 11.61
CA PHE A 100 -7.45 -18.32 10.25
C PHE A 100 -7.12 -19.51 9.37
N ASP A 101 -8.03 -19.79 8.43
CA ASP A 101 -7.81 -20.76 7.37
C ASP A 101 -6.80 -20.20 6.35
N LEU A 102 -5.74 -20.97 6.08
CA LEU A 102 -4.65 -20.54 5.21
C LEU A 102 -5.08 -20.40 3.75
N ASP A 103 -5.90 -21.33 3.25
CA ASP A 103 -6.32 -21.35 1.86
C ASP A 103 -7.35 -20.25 1.57
N GLU A 104 -8.26 -19.99 2.51
CA GLU A 104 -9.17 -18.86 2.47
C GLU A 104 -8.41 -17.52 2.48
N ALA A 105 -7.46 -17.37 3.41
CA ALA A 105 -6.65 -16.16 3.48
C ALA A 105 -5.83 -15.95 2.20
N HIS A 106 -5.20 -17.01 1.68
CA HIS A 106 -4.44 -16.94 0.43
C HIS A 106 -5.29 -16.46 -0.74
N ARG A 107 -6.49 -17.04 -0.92
CA ARG A 107 -7.42 -16.65 -1.99
C ARG A 107 -7.86 -15.20 -1.85
N LEU A 108 -8.19 -14.74 -0.65
CA LEU A 108 -8.60 -13.36 -0.41
C LEU A 108 -7.48 -12.36 -0.73
N ILE A 109 -6.25 -12.66 -0.30
CA ILE A 109 -5.09 -11.79 -0.55
C ILE A 109 -4.74 -11.78 -2.04
N ALA A 110 -4.60 -12.94 -2.67
CA ALA A 110 -4.30 -13.05 -4.10
C ALA A 110 -5.37 -12.34 -4.97
N GLY A 111 -6.65 -12.47 -4.61
CA GLY A 111 -7.75 -11.80 -5.28
C GLY A 111 -7.66 -10.26 -5.26
N ARG A 112 -6.94 -9.67 -4.29
CA ARG A 112 -6.77 -8.22 -4.15
C ARG A 112 -5.55 -7.66 -4.88
N PHE A 113 -4.50 -8.43 -5.10
CA PHE A 113 -3.28 -8.01 -5.83
C PHE A 113 -3.28 -8.40 -7.31
N GLY A 114 -4.20 -9.28 -7.72
CA GLY A 114 -4.30 -9.78 -9.09
C GLY A 114 -3.39 -10.98 -9.33
N SER A 115 -3.73 -11.79 -10.35
CA SER A 115 -3.13 -13.10 -10.59
C SER A 115 -1.65 -13.07 -11.02
N GLN A 116 -1.11 -11.92 -11.42
CA GLN A 116 0.28 -11.79 -11.85
C GLN A 116 1.26 -11.56 -10.71
N ILE A 117 0.78 -11.22 -9.52
CA ILE A 117 1.64 -10.95 -8.36
C ILE A 117 1.71 -12.23 -7.52
N PRO A 118 2.87 -12.90 -7.44
CA PRO A 118 3.04 -14.06 -6.58
C PRO A 118 2.77 -13.71 -5.12
N VAL A 119 1.91 -14.50 -4.47
CA VAL A 119 1.58 -14.37 -3.05
C VAL A 119 2.12 -15.59 -2.30
N ILE A 120 2.92 -15.35 -1.28
CA ILE A 120 3.43 -16.37 -0.36
C ILE A 120 2.68 -16.19 0.95
N THR A 121 1.89 -17.17 1.35
CA THR A 121 1.14 -17.16 2.62
C THR A 121 1.69 -18.19 3.58
N SER A 122 1.79 -17.84 4.85
CA SER A 122 2.30 -18.70 5.91
C SER A 122 1.49 -18.52 7.20
N ILE A 123 1.41 -19.57 8.01
CA ILE A 123 0.90 -19.45 9.38
C ILE A 123 2.07 -19.11 10.30
N SER A 124 1.88 -18.13 11.17
CA SER A 124 2.84 -17.73 12.20
C SER A 124 2.17 -17.81 13.57
N GLN A 125 2.87 -18.33 14.58
CA GLN A 125 2.36 -18.40 15.96
C GLN A 125 2.58 -17.11 16.74
N GLY A 126 3.36 -16.17 16.18
CA GLY A 126 3.65 -14.89 16.78
C GLY A 126 4.07 -13.82 15.79
N ILE A 127 4.55 -12.69 16.33
CA ILE A 127 5.13 -11.61 15.53
C ILE A 127 6.65 -11.81 15.51
N PHE A 128 7.23 -11.82 14.31
CA PHE A 128 8.67 -11.72 14.14
C PHE A 128 9.14 -10.33 14.58
N GLY A 129 9.93 -10.30 15.65
CA GLY A 129 10.51 -9.09 16.20
C GLY A 129 12.02 -9.21 16.34
N GLN A 130 12.69 -8.06 16.43
CA GLN A 130 14.08 -8.00 16.86
C GLN A 130 14.13 -7.73 18.36
N ASN A 131 14.85 -8.56 19.09
CA ASN A 131 15.07 -8.36 20.50
C ASN A 131 15.99 -7.15 20.70
N ALA A 132 15.50 -6.10 21.36
CA ALA A 132 16.26 -4.86 21.57
C ALA A 132 17.54 -5.05 22.38
N THR A 133 17.65 -6.12 23.16
CA THR A 133 18.82 -6.39 24.01
C THR A 133 19.82 -7.32 23.35
N THR A 134 19.36 -8.39 22.69
CA THR A 134 20.24 -9.39 22.06
C THR A 134 20.51 -9.11 20.58
N ASN A 135 19.76 -8.19 19.98
CA ASN A 135 19.75 -7.90 18.55
C ASN A 135 19.35 -9.10 17.66
N GLU A 136 18.89 -10.19 18.26
CA GLU A 136 18.47 -11.41 17.58
C GLU A 136 17.02 -11.31 17.10
N PHE A 137 16.72 -11.94 15.96
CA PHE A 137 15.37 -12.05 15.44
C PHE A 137 14.68 -13.26 16.05
N GLU A 138 13.56 -13.04 16.72
CA GLU A 138 12.78 -14.07 17.38
C GLU A 138 11.31 -13.92 17.00
N GLU A 139 10.64 -15.05 16.77
CA GLU A 139 9.18 -15.08 16.76
C GLU A 139 8.69 -15.16 18.20
N LYS A 140 8.07 -14.07 18.69
CA LYS A 140 7.47 -14.08 20.01
C LYS A 140 6.00 -14.41 19.86
N ASN A 141 5.59 -15.53 20.46
CA ASN A 141 4.19 -15.88 20.62
C ASN A 141 3.47 -14.67 21.21
N ASP A 142 2.59 -14.08 20.41
CA ASP A 142 1.80 -12.94 20.86
C ASP A 142 0.64 -13.47 21.72
N VAL A 143 0.98 -13.93 22.92
CA VAL A 143 0.04 -13.84 24.03
C VAL A 143 0.14 -12.39 24.46
N PHE A 144 -0.59 -11.50 23.80
CA PHE A 144 -0.71 -10.08 24.16
C PHE A 144 -1.13 -9.99 25.64
N SER A 145 -0.13 -9.98 26.52
CA SER A 145 -0.27 -10.04 27.98
C SER A 145 0.78 -9.17 28.69
N ARG A 146 1.38 -8.22 27.97
CA ARG A 146 2.28 -7.23 28.59
C ARG A 146 1.91 -5.76 28.38
N PHE A 147 0.78 -5.48 27.75
CA PHE A 147 0.14 -4.16 27.81
C PHE A 147 -1.24 -4.22 28.45
N SER A 148 -1.31 -4.63 29.71
CA SER A 148 -2.17 -3.97 30.69
C SER A 148 -1.79 -4.41 32.09
N GLY A 149 -1.47 -3.42 32.92
CA GLY A 149 -1.64 -3.59 34.36
C GLY A 149 -3.09 -3.98 34.64
N THR A 150 -3.23 -4.88 35.62
CA THR A 150 -4.46 -5.25 36.32
C THR A 150 -5.55 -5.98 35.51
N HIS A 151 -5.53 -7.30 35.66
CA HIS A 151 -6.65 -8.10 36.16
C HIS A 151 -7.88 -8.30 35.25
N LEU A 152 -7.78 -9.20 34.26
CA LEU A 152 -8.84 -10.20 34.01
C LEU A 152 -8.36 -11.34 33.09
N MET A 153 -8.11 -12.52 33.65
CA MET A 153 -8.06 -13.75 32.85
C MET A 153 -9.48 -14.15 32.44
N ARG A 154 -9.80 -14.15 31.14
CA ARG A 154 -10.74 -15.13 30.54
C ARG A 154 -10.70 -15.12 29.01
N ARG A 155 -10.60 -16.34 28.47
CA ARG A 155 -10.63 -16.78 27.06
C ARG A 155 -9.33 -16.61 26.26
N ARG A 156 -8.56 -17.71 26.24
CA ARG A 156 -7.53 -18.03 25.27
C ARG A 156 -8.14 -18.01 23.85
N ARG A 157 -7.86 -16.97 23.08
CA ARG A 157 -7.96 -16.97 21.62
C ARG A 157 -6.73 -16.25 21.11
N LEU A 158 -5.84 -16.99 20.46
CA LEU A 158 -4.76 -16.43 19.66
C LEU A 158 -5.41 -15.47 18.66
N MET A 159 -5.04 -14.19 18.72
CA MET A 159 -5.56 -13.18 17.83
C MET A 159 -4.99 -13.42 16.44
N PRO A 160 -5.76 -13.17 15.38
CA PRO A 160 -5.22 -13.22 14.05
C PRO A 160 -4.33 -12.01 13.78
N ILE A 161 -3.13 -12.26 13.30
CA ILE A 161 -2.17 -11.25 12.86
C ILE A 161 -1.99 -11.46 11.37
N LEU A 162 -2.29 -10.46 10.53
CA LEU A 162 -1.92 -10.49 9.12
C LEU A 162 -0.77 -9.52 8.88
N VAL A 163 0.44 -10.01 8.62
CA VAL A 163 1.57 -9.17 8.21
C VAL A 163 1.77 -9.30 6.73
N MET A 164 1.66 -8.20 5.99
CA MET A 164 1.97 -8.18 4.56
C MET A 164 3.29 -7.44 4.31
N ARG A 165 4.17 -7.98 3.46
CA ARG A 165 5.32 -7.26 2.90
C ARG A 165 5.28 -7.27 1.39
N SER A 166 5.45 -6.11 0.78
CA SER A 166 5.62 -5.94 -0.67
C SER A 166 6.98 -5.33 -0.96
N THR A 167 7.74 -5.93 -1.88
CA THR A 167 9.09 -5.48 -2.26
C THR A 167 9.25 -5.32 -3.77
N VAL A 168 10.18 -4.45 -4.17
CA VAL A 168 10.81 -4.40 -5.49
C VAL A 168 12.28 -4.80 -5.31
N LEU A 169 12.69 -5.93 -5.90
CA LEU A 169 14.09 -6.34 -5.98
C LEU A 169 14.62 -6.00 -7.38
N TYR A 170 15.79 -5.38 -7.46
CA TYR A 170 16.57 -5.23 -8.68
C TYR A 170 17.71 -6.24 -8.67
#